data_AF-E9BFL6-F1
#
_entry.id   AF-E9BFL6-F1
#
_cell.length_a   1.000
_cell.length_b   1.000
_cell.length_c   1.000
_cell.angle_alpha   90.00
_cell.angle_beta   90.00
_cell.angle_gamma   90.00
#
_symmetry.space_group_name_H-M   'P 1'
#
loop_
_entity.id
_entity.type
_entity.pdbx_description
1 polymer ?
#
loop_
_entity_poly.entity_id
_entity_poly.type
_entity_poly.pdbx_seq_one_letter_code
_entity_poly.pdbx_strand_id
1 'polypeptide(L)'
;MFGGGMDDMLNAMLNGGMGSFGGGRGGRVQRSRRGRDAAYALPVTLEDLYNGKMVQIERKRTVMCPDCKGTGSKRRSLPRGGNMCPVCRGSGSRVMVRQMGMMVQQMQVVCDACQGSGEHIDPRNRCGRCSGNKTVEVDASVQVVVEKGMAHRQRITFPRMADEELGVERAGDFVVVLQQVKHDVFTRDDCDLHMQHHLSLAEALCGFQFKFTHLDGRELVVRQARGTITKPGDVKCVIGEGMPLHKQANRFGNLIIEFNVKYPDRIEAGQLQLLREALPPPKSVDVAADNEAGDVCYVTREDLSVLEEEIKKDEEAEEENEGPQTGCAAQ
;
A
#
# COMPACT_ATOMS: atom_id res chain seq x y z
N MET A 1 -29.34 75.53 -2.15
CA MET A 1 -27.93 75.97 -2.03
C MET A 1 -27.12 74.77 -1.56
N PHE A 2 -26.47 74.09 -2.51
CA PHE A 2 -25.56 72.97 -2.27
C PHE A 2 -24.16 73.54 -2.06
N GLY A 3 -23.48 73.13 -0.98
CA GLY A 3 -22.14 73.61 -0.63
C GLY A 3 -21.54 72.79 0.50
N GLY A 4 -21.41 71.48 0.29
CA GLY A 4 -20.56 70.61 1.10
C GLY A 4 -19.17 70.57 0.47
N GLY A 5 -18.16 70.96 1.26
CA GLY A 5 -16.80 71.19 0.83
C GLY A 5 -16.09 69.97 0.28
N MET A 6 -15.14 70.24 -0.61
CA MET A 6 -14.26 69.27 -1.27
C MET A 6 -13.21 68.68 -0.30
N ASP A 7 -13.27 69.08 0.97
CA ASP A 7 -12.33 68.82 2.05
C ASP A 7 -12.63 67.48 2.75
N ASP A 8 -13.91 67.11 2.88
CA ASP A 8 -14.34 65.84 3.48
C ASP A 8 -14.21 64.64 2.53
N MET A 9 -14.25 64.87 1.21
CA MET A 9 -13.91 63.82 0.23
C MET A 9 -12.41 63.53 0.18
N LEU A 10 -11.55 64.54 0.42
CA LEU A 10 -10.10 64.36 0.46
C LEU A 10 -9.67 63.68 1.76
N ASN A 11 -10.29 64.02 2.90
CA ASN A 11 -10.01 63.36 4.18
C ASN A 11 -10.54 61.91 4.24
N ALA A 12 -11.67 61.61 3.59
CA ALA A 12 -12.16 60.24 3.46
C ALA A 12 -11.23 59.36 2.59
N MET A 13 -10.56 59.93 1.59
CA MET A 13 -9.61 59.21 0.72
C MET A 13 -8.20 59.08 1.34
N LEU A 14 -7.80 60.01 2.20
CA LEU A 14 -6.49 59.98 2.87
C LEU A 14 -6.47 59.09 4.13
N ASN A 15 -7.60 58.98 4.84
CA ASN A 15 -7.64 58.30 6.15
C ASN A 15 -8.51 57.04 6.18
N GLY A 16 -9.13 56.66 5.06
CA GLY A 16 -10.12 55.56 5.04
C GLY A 16 -10.22 54.88 3.68
N GLY A 17 -9.21 54.09 3.31
CA GLY A 17 -9.35 53.11 2.24
C GLY A 17 -8.75 53.51 0.90
N MET A 18 -7.43 53.59 0.85
CA MET A 18 -6.69 53.31 -0.38
C MET A 18 -5.60 52.31 -0.06
N GLY A 19 -5.96 51.03 -0.20
CA GLY A 19 -5.05 49.92 -0.01
C GLY A 19 -3.82 50.09 -0.90
N SER A 20 -2.70 50.44 -0.28
CA SER A 20 -1.35 49.97 -0.56
C SER A 20 -1.10 49.42 -1.99
N PHE A 21 -1.21 50.29 -3.00
CA PHE A 21 -0.73 50.02 -4.37
C PHE A 21 0.57 50.80 -4.65
N GLY A 22 1.46 50.78 -3.66
CA GLY A 22 2.79 51.37 -3.69
C GLY A 22 3.87 50.29 -3.59
N GLY A 23 4.51 50.00 -4.72
CA GLY A 23 5.96 49.83 -4.77
C GLY A 23 6.63 48.78 -3.87
N GLY A 24 5.97 47.66 -3.59
CA GLY A 24 6.65 46.50 -3.02
C GLY A 24 7.49 45.78 -4.07
N ARG A 25 8.76 46.18 -4.25
CA ARG A 25 9.82 45.32 -4.80
C ARG A 25 10.05 44.14 -3.84
N GLY A 26 9.04 43.29 -3.68
CA GLY A 26 9.20 41.96 -3.15
C GLY A 26 9.98 41.19 -4.19
N GLY A 27 11.30 41.11 -4.00
CA GLY A 27 12.12 40.17 -4.74
C GLY A 27 11.41 38.84 -4.67
N ARG A 28 10.92 38.35 -5.83
CA ARG A 28 10.62 36.94 -5.97
C ARG A 28 11.93 36.26 -5.64
N VAL A 29 12.07 35.80 -4.40
CA VAL A 29 13.08 34.84 -4.03
C VAL A 29 12.91 33.76 -5.07
N GLN A 30 13.85 33.73 -6.01
CA GLN A 30 13.98 32.69 -7.00
C GLN A 30 14.16 31.46 -6.14
N ARG A 31 13.05 30.76 -5.81
CA ARG A 31 13.15 29.47 -5.14
C ARG A 31 13.99 28.66 -6.11
N SER A 32 15.24 28.41 -5.72
CA SER A 32 16.15 27.44 -6.32
C SER A 32 15.28 26.30 -6.82
N ARG A 33 15.12 26.19 -8.15
CA ARG A 33 14.31 25.11 -8.72
C ARG A 33 15.01 23.82 -8.30
N ARG A 34 14.35 23.04 -7.44
CA ARG A 34 14.79 21.71 -7.03
C ARG A 34 14.29 20.71 -8.07
N GLY A 35 15.14 19.75 -8.41
CA GLY A 35 14.81 18.68 -9.33
C GLY A 35 13.69 17.80 -8.78
N ARG A 36 13.07 17.03 -9.66
CA ARG A 36 12.03 16.07 -9.27
C ARG A 36 12.64 14.93 -8.45
N ASP A 37 11.91 14.49 -7.44
CA ASP A 37 12.29 13.34 -6.64
C ASP A 37 12.01 12.05 -7.44
N ALA A 38 12.89 11.06 -7.31
CA ALA A 38 12.75 9.76 -7.95
C ALA A 38 12.31 8.73 -6.91
N ALA A 39 11.22 8.00 -7.17
CA ALA A 39 10.71 6.97 -6.28
C ALA A 39 11.04 5.57 -6.81
N TYR A 40 11.45 4.66 -5.94
CA TYR A 40 11.70 3.26 -6.26
C TYR A 40 10.98 2.35 -5.26
N ALA A 41 10.14 1.44 -5.74
CA ALA A 41 9.47 0.47 -4.90
C ALA A 41 10.39 -0.75 -4.71
N LEU A 42 10.89 -0.95 -3.49
CA LEU A 42 11.73 -2.10 -3.15
C LEU A 42 10.84 -3.22 -2.61
N PRO A 43 10.66 -4.34 -3.33
CA PRO A 43 9.96 -5.50 -2.79
C PRO A 43 10.77 -6.11 -1.65
N VAL A 44 10.12 -6.32 -0.51
CA VAL A 44 10.71 -6.90 0.70
C VAL A 44 9.77 -7.98 1.25
N THR A 45 10.32 -9.12 1.63
CA THR A 45 9.54 -10.22 2.23
C THR A 45 9.36 -10.01 3.74
N LEU A 46 8.52 -10.83 4.39
CA LEU A 46 8.34 -10.73 5.84
C LEU A 46 9.61 -11.14 6.62
N GLU A 47 10.35 -12.12 6.12
CA GLU A 47 11.61 -12.60 6.71
C GLU A 47 12.70 -11.52 6.64
N ASP A 48 12.77 -10.80 5.50
CA ASP A 48 13.66 -9.66 5.32
C ASP A 48 13.33 -8.54 6.33
N LEU A 49 12.05 -8.29 6.60
CA LEU A 49 11.59 -7.28 7.57
C LEU A 49 11.75 -7.74 9.03
N TYR A 50 11.77 -9.05 9.28
CA TYR A 50 11.97 -9.64 10.61
C TYR A 50 13.46 -9.65 11.00
N ASN A 51 14.31 -10.15 10.10
CA ASN A 51 15.74 -10.33 10.35
C ASN A 51 16.57 -9.08 9.98
N GLY A 52 16.02 -8.19 9.16
CA GLY A 52 16.75 -7.08 8.57
C GLY A 52 17.63 -7.54 7.41
N LYS A 53 17.78 -6.68 6.40
CA LYS A 53 18.53 -7.00 5.18
C LYS A 53 19.22 -5.77 4.62
N MET A 54 20.40 -5.98 4.06
CA MET A 54 21.08 -4.96 3.26
C MET A 54 20.91 -5.31 1.79
N VAL A 55 20.32 -4.40 1.02
CA VAL A 55 20.10 -4.56 -0.42
C VAL A 55 20.86 -3.47 -1.16
N GLN A 56 21.67 -3.87 -2.14
CA GLN A 56 22.31 -2.93 -3.05
C GLN A 56 21.43 -2.75 -4.28
N ILE A 57 21.01 -1.52 -4.55
CA ILE A 57 20.21 -1.15 -5.71
C ILE A 57 21.13 -0.50 -6.73
N GLU A 58 21.22 -1.09 -7.92
CA GLU A 58 21.93 -0.52 -9.06
C GLU A 58 20.96 0.25 -9.94
N ARG A 59 21.23 1.54 -10.16
CA ARG A 59 20.38 2.42 -10.97
C ARG A 59 21.24 3.32 -11.84
N LYS A 60 20.80 3.54 -13.07
CA LYS A 60 21.31 4.63 -13.93
C LYS A 60 20.62 5.92 -13.56
N ARG A 61 21.40 6.98 -13.33
CA ARG A 61 20.88 8.33 -13.13
C ARG A 61 21.49 9.30 -14.11
N THR A 62 20.71 10.30 -14.49
CA THR A 62 21.19 11.39 -15.35
C THR A 62 21.87 12.44 -14.49
N VAL A 63 23.14 12.74 -14.78
CA VAL A 63 23.90 13.82 -14.12
C VAL A 63 24.34 14.85 -15.14
N MET A 64 24.57 16.08 -14.67
CA MET A 64 25.20 17.12 -15.48
C MET A 64 26.58 16.65 -15.93
N CYS A 65 26.88 16.83 -17.21
CA CYS A 65 28.15 16.38 -17.76
C CYS A 65 29.31 17.01 -16.97
N PRO A 66 30.18 16.21 -16.32
CA PRO A 66 31.23 16.74 -15.44
C PRO A 66 32.27 17.56 -16.23
N ASP A 67 32.47 17.24 -17.51
CA ASP A 67 33.48 17.87 -18.36
C ASP A 67 33.04 19.27 -18.81
N CYS A 68 31.78 19.42 -19.23
CA CYS A 68 31.24 20.69 -19.72
C CYS A 68 30.34 21.43 -18.72
N LYS A 69 30.05 20.85 -17.55
CA LYS A 69 29.16 21.42 -16.51
C LYS A 69 27.84 21.96 -17.06
N GLY A 70 27.24 21.22 -18.00
CA GLY A 70 25.96 21.61 -18.62
C GLY A 70 26.04 22.61 -19.79
N THR A 71 27.23 23.04 -20.24
CA THR A 71 27.32 23.95 -21.41
C THR A 71 27.19 23.22 -22.75
N GLY A 72 27.43 21.90 -22.78
CA GLY A 72 27.37 21.07 -23.99
C GLY A 72 28.54 21.26 -24.96
N SER A 73 29.46 22.18 -24.66
CA SER A 73 30.60 22.50 -25.51
C SER A 73 31.94 22.16 -24.86
N LYS A 74 32.98 21.97 -25.67
CA LYS A 74 34.35 21.69 -25.22
C LYS A 74 35.02 22.93 -24.60
N ARG A 75 34.59 24.13 -24.97
CA ARG A 75 35.14 25.39 -24.44
C ARG A 75 34.41 25.79 -23.16
N ARG A 76 35.17 26.04 -22.09
CA ARG A 76 34.62 26.48 -20.80
C ARG A 76 34.09 27.91 -20.83
N SER A 77 34.62 28.74 -21.74
CA SER A 77 34.13 30.09 -22.02
C SER A 77 33.13 30.05 -23.18
N LEU A 78 31.86 30.27 -22.86
CA LEU A 78 30.84 30.60 -23.85
C LEU A 78 31.19 31.98 -24.46
N PRO A 79 31.02 32.19 -25.78
CA PRO A 79 31.09 33.52 -26.38
C PRO A 79 30.13 34.49 -25.69
N ARG A 80 30.38 35.81 -25.75
CA ARG A 80 29.42 36.83 -25.28
C ARG A 80 28.12 36.68 -26.09
N GLY A 81 27.14 35.96 -25.54
CA GLY A 81 25.94 35.53 -26.25
C GLY A 81 25.58 34.04 -26.08
N GLY A 82 26.40 33.22 -25.42
CA GLY A 82 26.09 31.79 -25.26
C GLY A 82 26.12 31.01 -26.58
N ASN A 83 25.64 29.77 -26.58
CA ASN A 83 25.44 28.97 -27.80
C ASN A 83 24.16 29.40 -28.52
N MET A 84 23.87 30.70 -28.69
CA MET A 84 22.61 31.12 -29.31
C MET A 84 22.51 30.64 -30.77
N CYS A 85 21.34 30.12 -31.15
CA CYS A 85 21.09 29.73 -32.53
C CYS A 85 21.08 30.97 -33.44
N PRO A 86 21.85 31.00 -34.54
CA PRO A 86 21.95 32.18 -35.41
C PRO A 86 20.65 32.49 -36.16
N VAL A 87 19.84 31.45 -36.43
CA VAL A 87 18.59 31.55 -37.21
C VAL A 87 17.45 32.12 -36.37
N CYS A 88 17.30 31.64 -35.13
CA CYS A 88 16.21 32.07 -34.24
C CYS A 88 16.67 33.05 -33.14
N ARG A 89 17.97 33.37 -33.06
CA ARG A 89 18.56 34.25 -32.03
C ARG A 89 18.12 33.90 -30.60
N GLY A 90 18.05 32.61 -30.28
CA GLY A 90 17.62 32.15 -28.96
C GLY A 90 16.11 31.89 -28.78
N SER A 91 15.25 32.26 -29.74
CA SER A 91 13.79 32.14 -29.58
C SER A 91 13.24 30.71 -29.70
N GLY A 92 14.03 29.74 -30.20
CA GLY A 92 13.60 28.35 -30.42
C GLY A 92 12.58 28.15 -31.56
N SER A 93 11.93 29.22 -32.03
CA SER A 93 10.88 29.18 -33.06
C SER A 93 11.00 30.35 -34.03
N ARG A 94 10.62 30.13 -35.28
CA ARG A 94 10.51 31.15 -36.34
C ARG A 94 9.04 31.42 -36.66
N VAL A 95 8.73 32.67 -37.01
CA VAL A 95 7.40 33.03 -37.51
C VAL A 95 7.41 32.83 -39.02
N MET A 96 6.60 31.89 -39.52
CA MET A 96 6.36 31.69 -40.94
C MET A 96 5.07 32.39 -41.32
N VAL A 97 5.14 33.27 -42.31
CA VAL A 97 3.98 34.02 -42.79
C VAL A 97 3.43 33.32 -44.03
N ARG A 98 2.19 32.83 -43.96
CA ARG A 98 1.49 32.18 -45.07
C ARG A 98 0.37 33.09 -45.55
N GLN A 99 0.47 33.54 -46.80
CA GLN A 99 -0.58 34.36 -47.42
C GLN A 99 -1.65 33.45 -48.02
N MET A 100 -2.89 33.59 -47.55
CA MET A 100 -4.07 32.90 -48.06
C MET A 100 -4.97 33.94 -48.74
N GLY A 101 -4.64 34.28 -49.98
CA GLY A 101 -5.32 35.32 -50.74
C GLY A 101 -5.09 36.71 -50.14
N MET A 102 -6.16 37.40 -49.75
CA MET A 102 -6.14 38.75 -49.16
C MET A 102 -5.82 38.74 -47.66
N MET A 103 -5.72 37.57 -47.01
CA MET A 103 -5.45 37.44 -45.58
C MET A 103 -4.07 36.82 -45.33
N VAL A 104 -3.33 37.37 -44.38
CA VAL A 104 -1.99 36.93 -44.01
C VAL A 104 -2.04 36.21 -42.67
N GLN A 105 -1.71 34.92 -42.64
CA GLN A 105 -1.66 34.12 -41.41
C GLN A 105 -0.20 33.98 -40.95
N GLN A 106 0.08 34.37 -39.71
CA GLN A 106 1.38 34.12 -39.07
C GLN A 106 1.29 32.82 -38.28
N MET A 107 2.14 31.84 -38.60
CA MET A 107 2.25 30.59 -37.85
C MET A 107 3.64 30.47 -37.23
N GLN A 108 3.69 30.10 -35.95
CA GLN A 108 4.95 29.86 -35.25
C GLN A 108 5.41 28.42 -35.53
N VAL A 109 6.56 28.28 -36.16
CA VAL A 109 7.18 26.99 -36.51
C VAL A 109 8.44 26.81 -35.68
N VAL A 110 8.69 25.59 -35.19
CA VAL A 110 9.93 25.26 -34.48
C VAL A 110 11.13 25.54 -35.39
N CYS A 111 12.20 26.12 -34.86
CA CYS A 111 13.38 26.44 -35.66
C CYS A 111 14.14 25.15 -36.04
N ASP A 112 14.31 24.87 -37.34
CA ASP A 112 14.98 23.67 -37.83
C ASP A 112 16.44 23.54 -37.34
N ALA A 113 17.15 24.67 -37.18
CA ALA A 113 18.57 24.69 -36.84
C ALA A 113 18.87 24.40 -35.35
N CYS A 114 17.91 24.63 -34.45
CA CYS A 114 18.06 24.35 -33.02
C CYS A 114 16.99 23.40 -32.47
N GLN A 115 16.06 22.94 -33.31
CA GLN A 115 14.97 22.02 -32.95
C GLN A 115 14.20 22.46 -31.70
N GLY A 116 14.01 23.78 -31.53
CA GLY A 116 13.29 24.33 -30.37
C GLY A 116 14.14 24.68 -29.16
N SER A 117 15.40 24.22 -29.08
CA SER A 117 16.26 24.49 -27.92
C SER A 117 16.74 25.94 -27.81
N GLY A 118 16.64 26.73 -28.88
CA GLY A 118 17.16 28.10 -28.93
C GLY A 118 18.68 28.19 -28.99
N GLU A 119 19.39 27.10 -28.72
CA GLU A 119 20.84 27.01 -28.76
C GLU A 119 21.34 26.18 -29.96
N HIS A 120 22.47 26.58 -30.55
CA HIS A 120 23.16 25.84 -31.60
C HIS A 120 24.64 25.68 -31.23
N ILE A 121 25.08 24.44 -31.07
CA ILE A 121 26.47 24.10 -30.76
C ILE A 121 27.12 23.53 -32.02
N ASP A 122 28.16 24.22 -32.51
CA ASP A 122 28.96 23.76 -33.65
C ASP A 122 29.45 22.33 -33.43
N PRO A 123 29.30 21.42 -34.41
CA PRO A 123 29.71 20.01 -34.28
C PRO A 123 31.15 19.83 -33.81
N ARG A 124 32.08 20.70 -34.26
CA ARG A 124 33.50 20.67 -33.89
C ARG A 124 33.76 21.04 -32.42
N ASN A 125 32.84 21.78 -31.81
CA ASN A 125 32.95 22.29 -30.45
C ASN A 125 32.08 21.52 -29.46
N ARG A 126 31.40 20.44 -29.88
CA ARG A 126 30.62 19.59 -28.99
C ARG A 126 31.53 18.93 -27.96
N CYS A 127 31.02 18.81 -26.73
CA CYS A 127 31.70 18.03 -25.71
C CYS A 127 31.77 16.56 -26.15
N GLY A 128 32.94 15.92 -26.05
CA GLY A 128 33.11 14.53 -26.47
C GLY A 128 32.33 13.52 -25.62
N ARG A 129 32.03 13.85 -24.36
CA ARG A 129 31.37 12.95 -23.41
C ARG A 129 29.84 12.99 -23.50
N CYS A 130 29.24 14.16 -23.67
CA CYS A 130 27.79 14.31 -23.80
C CYS A 130 27.31 14.59 -25.23
N SER A 131 28.22 14.72 -26.19
CA SER A 131 27.93 15.00 -27.61
C SER A 131 27.01 16.21 -27.86
N GLY A 132 26.97 17.17 -26.93
CA GLY A 132 26.11 18.34 -26.98
C GLY A 132 24.84 18.26 -26.12
N ASN A 133 24.51 17.10 -25.54
CA ASN A 133 23.29 16.88 -24.74
C ASN A 133 23.35 17.49 -23.33
N LYS A 134 24.51 18.01 -22.91
CA LYS A 134 24.75 18.67 -21.60
C LYS A 134 24.66 17.76 -20.37
N THR A 135 23.96 16.63 -20.45
CA THR A 135 23.85 15.59 -19.43
C THR A 135 24.50 14.28 -19.88
N VAL A 136 24.79 13.40 -18.92
CA VAL A 136 25.32 12.04 -19.13
C VAL A 136 24.66 11.07 -18.15
N GLU A 137 24.45 9.83 -18.57
CA GLU A 137 23.99 8.76 -17.68
C GLU A 137 25.19 8.16 -16.93
N VAL A 138 25.03 7.96 -15.62
CA VAL A 138 26.04 7.37 -14.74
C VAL A 138 25.39 6.29 -13.90
N ASP A 139 26.06 5.14 -13.79
CA ASP A 139 25.66 4.06 -12.89
C ASP A 139 25.88 4.52 -11.43
N ALA A 140 24.83 4.42 -10.63
CA ALA A 140 24.82 4.77 -9.22
C ALA A 140 24.28 3.58 -8.42
N SER A 141 25.15 2.96 -7.63
CA SER A 141 24.78 1.94 -6.65
C SER A 141 24.42 2.59 -5.32
N VAL A 142 23.23 2.28 -4.79
CA VAL A 142 22.76 2.77 -3.49
C VAL A 142 22.56 1.57 -2.56
N GLN A 143 23.23 1.58 -1.42
CA GLN A 143 23.02 0.57 -0.37
C GLN A 143 21.84 0.98 0.50
N VAL A 144 20.81 0.15 0.52
CA VAL A 144 19.62 0.33 1.34
C VAL A 144 19.67 -0.66 2.49
N VAL A 145 19.61 -0.14 3.71
CA VAL A 145 19.51 -0.94 4.93
C VAL A 145 18.04 -1.02 5.32
N VAL A 146 17.47 -2.22 5.22
CA VAL A 146 16.13 -2.54 5.72
C VAL A 146 16.29 -2.96 7.19
N GLU A 147 15.92 -2.07 8.09
CA GLU A 147 15.97 -2.33 9.53
C GLU A 147 14.84 -3.27 9.96
N LYS A 148 15.07 -3.98 11.07
CA LYS A 148 14.07 -4.85 11.68
C LYS A 148 12.83 -4.05 12.04
N GLY A 149 11.67 -4.59 11.69
CA GLY A 149 10.37 -4.04 12.09
C GLY A 149 9.89 -2.88 11.24
N MET A 150 10.63 -2.49 10.19
CA MET A 150 10.17 -1.46 9.26
C MET A 150 8.78 -1.79 8.70
N ALA A 151 7.95 -0.76 8.52
CA ALA A 151 6.56 -0.89 8.12
C ALA A 151 6.40 -0.91 6.59
N HIS A 152 5.25 -1.42 6.14
CA HIS A 152 4.86 -1.30 4.74
C HIS A 152 4.77 0.17 4.31
N ARG A 153 5.27 0.50 3.11
CA ARG A 153 5.34 1.86 2.54
C ARG A 153 6.22 2.84 3.31
N GLN A 154 7.04 2.36 4.24
CA GLN A 154 8.05 3.21 4.88
C GLN A 154 9.06 3.72 3.83
N ARG A 155 9.43 4.99 3.94
CA ARG A 155 10.26 5.70 2.97
C ARG A 155 11.68 5.86 3.50
N ILE A 156 12.66 5.48 2.70
CA ILE A 156 14.09 5.69 2.93
C ILE A 156 14.57 6.70 1.90
N THR A 157 15.02 7.87 2.35
CA THR A 157 15.36 8.99 1.46
C THR A 157 16.87 9.16 1.36
N PHE A 158 17.36 9.16 0.11
CA PHE A 158 18.74 9.46 -0.24
C PHE A 158 18.81 10.85 -0.86
N PRO A 159 19.38 11.84 -0.14
CA PRO A 159 19.34 13.23 -0.57
C PRO A 159 20.17 13.45 -1.83
N ARG A 160 19.65 14.24 -2.78
CA ARG A 160 20.36 14.63 -4.02
C ARG A 160 20.83 13.46 -4.90
N MET A 161 20.13 12.32 -4.81
CA MET A 161 20.41 11.12 -5.63
C MET A 161 19.41 10.90 -6.78
N ALA A 162 18.46 11.82 -6.99
CA ALA A 162 17.59 11.79 -8.17
C ALA A 162 18.32 12.24 -9.45
N ASP A 163 17.58 12.35 -10.55
CA ASP A 163 18.10 12.83 -11.82
C ASP A 163 18.31 14.35 -11.79
N GLU A 164 19.39 14.80 -12.43
CA GLU A 164 19.69 16.20 -12.65
C GLU A 164 19.08 16.70 -13.96
N GLU A 165 18.38 17.83 -13.89
CA GLU A 165 17.74 18.48 -15.03
C GLU A 165 18.46 19.80 -15.37
N LEU A 166 18.42 20.19 -16.64
CA LEU A 166 19.00 21.47 -17.09
C LEU A 166 18.21 22.66 -16.53
N GLY A 167 18.91 23.64 -15.96
CA GLY A 167 18.29 24.83 -15.38
C GLY A 167 17.74 24.65 -13.96
N VAL A 168 18.01 23.50 -13.34
CA VAL A 168 17.72 23.18 -11.94
C VAL A 168 19.02 23.28 -11.14
N GLU A 169 19.00 23.94 -9.98
CA GLU A 169 20.21 24.18 -9.19
C GLU A 169 20.64 22.95 -8.37
N ARG A 170 19.69 22.08 -8.00
CA ARG A 170 19.93 20.89 -7.17
C ARG A 170 19.06 19.73 -7.62
N ALA A 171 19.64 18.53 -7.71
CA ALA A 171 18.90 17.30 -7.88
C ALA A 171 17.85 17.12 -6.78
N GLY A 172 16.75 16.43 -7.12
CA GLY A 172 15.81 15.90 -6.14
C GLY A 172 16.40 14.74 -5.33
N ASP A 173 15.58 14.15 -4.47
CA ASP A 173 15.97 12.99 -3.66
C ASP A 173 15.55 11.68 -4.31
N PHE A 174 16.32 10.63 -4.05
CA PHE A 174 15.94 9.27 -4.39
C PHE A 174 15.25 8.65 -3.17
N VAL A 175 13.98 8.32 -3.32
CA VAL A 175 13.12 7.80 -2.26
C VAL A 175 12.83 6.33 -2.53
N VAL A 176 13.37 5.45 -1.69
CA VAL A 176 13.04 4.04 -1.71
C VAL A 176 11.82 3.81 -0.82
N VAL A 177 10.77 3.25 -1.39
CA VAL A 177 9.53 2.89 -0.69
C VAL A 177 9.51 1.39 -0.51
N LEU A 178 9.45 0.93 0.74
CA LEU A 178 9.39 -0.50 1.02
C LEU A 178 8.01 -1.05 0.64
N GLN A 179 7.99 -2.06 -0.22
CA GLN A 179 6.78 -2.75 -0.63
C GLN A 179 6.81 -4.16 -0.08
N GLN A 180 5.90 -4.45 0.86
CA GLN A 180 5.82 -5.75 1.50
C GLN A 180 5.21 -6.73 0.49
N VAL A 181 5.91 -7.83 0.26
CA VAL A 181 5.42 -8.95 -0.54
C VAL A 181 4.47 -9.79 0.33
N LYS A 182 3.37 -10.26 -0.26
CA LYS A 182 2.45 -11.16 0.42
C LYS A 182 3.16 -12.47 0.73
N HIS A 183 3.08 -12.93 1.97
CA HIS A 183 3.58 -14.23 2.38
C HIS A 183 2.45 -15.27 2.34
N ASP A 184 2.79 -16.53 2.11
CA ASP A 184 1.79 -17.59 1.90
C ASP A 184 1.12 -18.03 3.21
N VAL A 185 1.87 -18.04 4.31
CA VAL A 185 1.41 -18.54 5.63
C VAL A 185 1.01 -17.42 6.59
N PHE A 186 1.65 -16.25 6.48
CA PHE A 186 1.60 -15.21 7.50
C PHE A 186 1.04 -13.94 6.88
N THR A 187 0.09 -13.32 7.59
CA THR A 187 -0.42 -12.00 7.27
C THR A 187 0.00 -11.05 8.38
N ARG A 188 0.77 -10.03 8.04
CA ARG A 188 1.20 -9.03 9.01
C ARG A 188 0.10 -7.99 9.23
N ASP A 189 -0.23 -7.75 10.48
CA ASP A 189 -1.05 -6.63 10.93
C ASP A 189 -0.21 -5.75 11.88
N ASP A 190 0.35 -4.68 11.35
CA ASP A 190 1.31 -3.80 12.04
C ASP A 190 2.49 -4.52 12.70
N CYS A 191 2.39 -4.80 14.01
CA CYS A 191 3.40 -5.51 14.80
C CYS A 191 3.03 -6.97 15.06
N ASP A 192 1.76 -7.32 14.88
CA ASP A 192 1.26 -8.67 15.09
C ASP A 192 1.29 -9.47 13.79
N LEU A 193 1.41 -10.79 13.93
CA LEU A 193 1.38 -11.74 12.83
C LEU A 193 0.12 -12.58 12.95
N HIS A 194 -0.60 -12.74 11.86
CA HIS A 194 -1.73 -13.63 11.75
C HIS A 194 -1.35 -14.85 10.92
N MET A 195 -1.73 -16.03 11.38
CA MET A 195 -1.66 -17.26 10.59
C MET A 195 -2.96 -18.02 10.70
N GLN A 196 -3.36 -18.65 9.60
CA GLN A 196 -4.50 -19.56 9.59
C GLN A 196 -3.97 -20.99 9.64
N HIS A 197 -4.51 -21.78 10.57
CA HIS A 197 -4.16 -23.18 10.70
C HIS A 197 -5.39 -24.05 10.59
N HIS A 198 -5.30 -25.07 9.73
CA HIS A 198 -6.39 -26.01 9.51
C HIS A 198 -6.22 -27.22 10.42
N LEU A 199 -7.24 -27.49 11.23
CA LEU A 199 -7.32 -28.65 12.11
C LEU A 199 -8.33 -29.65 11.57
N SER A 200 -8.09 -30.94 11.77
CA SER A 200 -9.13 -31.94 11.62
C SER A 200 -10.14 -31.87 12.78
N LEU A 201 -11.35 -32.38 12.57
CA LEU A 201 -12.36 -32.48 13.63
C LEU A 201 -11.85 -33.27 14.85
N ALA A 202 -11.09 -34.35 14.62
CA ALA A 202 -10.49 -35.14 15.69
C ALA A 202 -9.47 -34.33 16.51
N GLU A 203 -8.61 -33.54 15.85
CA GLU A 203 -7.66 -32.65 16.51
C GLU A 203 -8.35 -31.53 17.31
N ALA A 204 -9.44 -30.99 16.76
CA ALA A 204 -10.23 -29.95 17.41
C ALA A 204 -10.91 -30.45 18.71
N LEU A 205 -11.37 -31.71 18.74
CA LEU A 205 -12.04 -32.32 19.90
C LEU A 205 -11.07 -32.95 20.91
N CYS A 206 -10.06 -33.67 20.42
CA CYS A 206 -9.14 -34.45 21.26
C CYS A 206 -7.87 -33.68 21.68
N GLY A 207 -7.68 -32.46 21.16
CA GLY A 207 -6.47 -31.67 21.32
C GLY A 207 -5.42 -32.01 20.26
N PHE A 208 -4.49 -31.09 20.05
CA PHE A 208 -3.51 -31.17 18.97
C PHE A 208 -2.13 -30.68 19.41
N GLN A 209 -1.12 -31.10 18.63
CA GLN A 209 0.22 -30.57 18.70
C GLN A 209 0.74 -30.49 17.27
N PHE A 210 1.07 -29.28 16.81
CA PHE A 210 1.70 -29.09 15.51
C PHE A 210 2.94 -28.22 15.64
N LYS A 211 3.81 -28.32 14.63
CA LYS A 211 5.01 -27.51 14.50
C LYS A 211 4.95 -26.70 13.22
N PHE A 212 5.46 -25.48 13.25
CA PHE A 212 5.62 -24.64 12.07
C PHE A 212 6.92 -23.85 12.15
N THR A 213 7.43 -23.44 11.00
CA THR A 213 8.65 -22.63 10.89
C THR A 213 8.29 -21.15 10.98
N HIS A 214 8.92 -20.43 11.90
CA HIS A 214 8.77 -18.98 12.04
C HIS A 214 9.66 -18.22 11.04
N LEU A 215 9.53 -16.89 10.96
CA LEU A 215 10.27 -16.00 10.05
C LEU A 215 11.79 -15.95 10.32
N ASP A 216 12.23 -16.41 11.48
CA ASP A 216 13.64 -16.56 11.85
C ASP A 216 14.22 -17.96 11.56
N GLY A 217 13.39 -18.89 11.06
CA GLY A 217 13.78 -20.26 10.78
C GLY A 217 13.69 -21.20 11.99
N ARG A 218 13.30 -20.74 13.19
CA ARG A 218 13.04 -21.61 14.34
C ARG A 218 11.73 -22.38 14.14
N GLU A 219 11.69 -23.63 14.61
CA GLU A 219 10.45 -24.39 14.70
C GLU A 219 9.76 -24.07 16.02
N LEU A 220 8.52 -23.57 15.96
CA LEU A 220 7.67 -23.37 17.13
C LEU A 220 6.66 -24.50 17.22
N VAL A 221 6.45 -25.00 18.44
CA VAL A 221 5.49 -26.05 18.74
C VAL A 221 4.32 -25.46 19.50
N VAL A 222 3.14 -25.51 18.89
CA VAL A 222 1.89 -25.06 19.53
C VAL A 222 1.10 -26.30 19.91
N ARG A 223 0.82 -26.41 21.20
CA ARG A 223 0.06 -27.54 21.78
C ARG A 223 -1.22 -27.07 22.44
N GLN A 224 -2.26 -27.88 22.32
CA GLN A 224 -3.51 -27.75 23.04
C GLN A 224 -3.70 -29.00 23.91
N ALA A 225 -4.12 -28.84 25.16
CA ALA A 225 -4.27 -29.96 26.08
C ALA A 225 -5.42 -30.88 25.61
N ARG A 226 -5.26 -32.19 25.84
CA ARG A 226 -6.32 -33.16 25.54
C ARG A 226 -7.56 -32.87 26.37
N GLY A 227 -8.74 -32.99 25.76
CA GLY A 227 -10.02 -32.71 26.40
C GLY A 227 -10.43 -31.23 26.40
N THR A 228 -9.63 -30.35 25.79
CA THR A 228 -10.06 -28.97 25.51
C THR A 228 -10.51 -28.85 24.07
N ILE A 229 -11.73 -28.37 23.88
CA ILE A 229 -12.36 -28.23 22.57
C ILE A 229 -11.92 -26.92 21.94
N THR A 230 -11.45 -26.98 20.69
CA THR A 230 -11.16 -25.80 19.86
C THR A 230 -12.28 -25.65 18.85
N LYS A 231 -13.00 -24.53 18.91
CA LYS A 231 -14.10 -24.23 17.99
C LYS A 231 -13.56 -23.69 16.66
N PRO A 232 -14.31 -23.84 15.56
CA PRO A 232 -14.00 -23.13 14.32
C PRO A 232 -13.99 -21.61 14.55
N GLY A 233 -12.93 -20.93 14.12
CA GLY A 233 -12.72 -19.50 14.33
C GLY A 233 -12.14 -19.15 15.70
N ASP A 234 -11.85 -20.13 16.56
CA ASP A 234 -11.12 -19.85 17.80
C ASP A 234 -9.71 -19.34 17.49
N VAL A 235 -9.26 -18.40 18.31
CA VAL A 235 -7.99 -17.71 18.14
C VAL A 235 -7.08 -18.02 19.32
N LYS A 236 -5.82 -18.34 19.02
CA LYS A 236 -4.77 -18.54 20.02
C LYS A 236 -3.63 -17.56 19.79
N CYS A 237 -3.31 -16.81 20.84
CA CYS A 237 -2.24 -15.84 20.84
C CYS A 237 -0.97 -16.44 21.45
N VAL A 238 0.13 -16.38 20.70
CA VAL A 238 1.49 -16.70 21.16
C VAL A 238 2.20 -15.37 21.41
N ILE A 239 2.42 -15.08 22.69
CA ILE A 239 2.93 -13.79 23.14
C ILE A 239 4.40 -13.66 22.74
N GLY A 240 4.77 -12.52 22.13
CA GLY A 240 6.16 -12.20 21.81
C GLY A 240 6.72 -12.86 20.54
N GLU A 241 5.90 -13.58 19.77
CA GLU A 241 6.29 -14.22 18.51
C GLU A 241 5.75 -13.48 17.26
N GLY A 242 5.40 -12.19 17.39
CA GLY A 242 5.01 -11.32 16.27
C GLY A 242 6.21 -10.66 15.57
N MET A 243 5.96 -9.56 14.86
CA MET A 243 7.02 -8.77 14.21
C MET A 243 7.81 -7.93 15.24
N PRO A 244 9.11 -7.67 15.00
CA PRO A 244 9.90 -6.76 15.82
C PRO A 244 9.37 -5.33 15.73
N LEU A 245 9.39 -4.60 16.85
CA LEU A 245 9.02 -3.19 16.87
C LEU A 245 10.17 -2.33 16.33
N HIS A 246 9.88 -1.50 15.33
CA HIS A 246 10.88 -0.60 14.75
C HIS A 246 11.49 0.33 15.82
N LYS A 247 12.83 0.41 15.84
CA LYS A 247 13.64 1.18 16.82
C LYS A 247 13.58 0.71 18.27
N GLN A 248 12.87 -0.39 18.58
CA GLN A 248 12.84 -0.97 19.92
C GLN A 248 13.48 -2.35 19.89
N ALA A 249 14.72 -2.42 20.37
CA ALA A 249 15.44 -3.69 20.43
C ALA A 249 14.73 -4.67 21.38
N ASN A 250 14.68 -5.95 20.98
CA ASN A 250 14.10 -7.06 21.74
C ASN A 250 12.62 -6.92 22.14
N ARG A 251 11.85 -6.02 21.51
CA ARG A 251 10.39 -6.00 21.63
C ARG A 251 9.76 -6.54 20.36
N PHE A 252 8.84 -7.48 20.54
CA PHE A 252 8.10 -8.13 19.48
C PHE A 252 6.60 -7.97 19.75
N GLY A 253 5.80 -7.98 18.69
CA GLY A 253 4.36 -8.16 18.78
C GLY A 253 3.99 -9.61 19.10
N ASN A 254 2.75 -9.98 18.82
CA ASN A 254 2.22 -11.30 19.08
C ASN A 254 1.92 -12.06 17.78
N LEU A 255 1.91 -13.39 17.87
CA LEU A 255 1.43 -14.25 16.79
C LEU A 255 0.01 -14.73 17.13
N ILE A 256 -0.92 -14.45 16.24
CA ILE A 256 -2.34 -14.73 16.36
C ILE A 256 -2.66 -15.87 15.39
N ILE A 257 -3.02 -17.01 15.93
CA ILE A 257 -3.32 -18.23 15.19
C ILE A 257 -4.83 -18.41 15.17
N GLU A 258 -5.44 -18.33 13.99
CA GLU A 258 -6.86 -18.62 13.78
C GLU A 258 -7.04 -20.08 13.33
N PHE A 259 -7.90 -20.82 14.02
CA PHE A 259 -8.14 -22.23 13.74
C PHE A 259 -9.38 -22.46 12.88
N ASN A 260 -9.18 -23.10 11.74
CA ASN A 260 -10.25 -23.52 10.85
C ASN A 260 -10.40 -25.05 10.89
N VAL A 261 -11.52 -25.53 11.40
CA VAL A 261 -11.79 -26.98 11.51
C VAL A 261 -12.33 -27.51 10.19
N LYS A 262 -11.63 -28.49 9.60
CA LYS A 262 -12.07 -29.25 8.44
C LYS A 262 -12.89 -30.44 8.91
N TYR A 263 -14.17 -30.44 8.51
CA TYR A 263 -15.08 -31.55 8.75
C TYR A 263 -14.90 -32.63 7.67
N PRO A 264 -15.06 -33.92 8.00
CA PRO A 264 -15.11 -34.96 7.00
C PRO A 264 -16.40 -34.84 6.17
N ASP A 265 -16.33 -35.14 4.88
CA ASP A 265 -17.50 -35.06 3.98
C ASP A 265 -18.57 -36.10 4.32
N ARG A 266 -18.15 -37.27 4.84
CA ARG A 266 -19.01 -38.39 5.21
C ARG A 266 -18.47 -39.10 6.46
N ILE A 267 -19.38 -39.66 7.25
CA ILE A 267 -19.08 -40.47 8.44
C ILE A 267 -19.74 -41.84 8.26
N GLU A 268 -19.00 -42.91 8.49
CA GLU A 268 -19.52 -44.28 8.34
C GLU A 268 -20.48 -44.66 9.48
N ALA A 269 -21.43 -45.57 9.20
CA ALA A 269 -22.46 -45.97 10.17
C ALA A 269 -21.89 -46.50 11.50
N GLY A 270 -20.77 -47.25 11.45
CA GLY A 270 -20.10 -47.72 12.67
C GLY A 270 -19.49 -46.59 13.51
N GLN A 271 -19.07 -45.50 12.89
CA GLN A 271 -18.54 -44.32 13.58
C GLN A 271 -19.66 -43.45 14.16
N LEU A 272 -20.82 -43.39 13.50
CA LEU A 272 -21.99 -42.64 13.99
C LEU A 272 -22.48 -43.14 15.35
N GLN A 273 -22.50 -44.45 15.57
CA GLN A 273 -22.88 -45.02 16.88
C GLN A 273 -21.91 -44.57 17.98
N LEU A 274 -20.60 -44.67 17.73
CA LEU A 274 -19.57 -44.22 18.68
C LEU A 274 -19.65 -42.71 18.97
N LEU A 275 -19.98 -41.90 17.97
CA LEU A 275 -20.15 -40.45 18.15
C LEU A 275 -21.40 -40.11 18.95
N ARG A 276 -22.51 -40.83 18.75
CA ARG A 276 -23.74 -40.67 19.54
C ARG A 276 -23.53 -41.03 21.01
N GLU A 277 -22.70 -42.03 21.30
CA GLU A 277 -22.34 -42.40 22.67
C GLU A 277 -21.37 -41.37 23.31
N ALA A 278 -20.47 -40.79 22.52
CA ALA A 278 -19.41 -39.91 23.01
C ALA A 278 -19.83 -38.43 23.15
N LEU A 279 -20.83 -37.97 22.40
CA LEU A 279 -21.28 -36.58 22.37
C LEU A 279 -22.61 -36.40 23.13
N PRO A 280 -22.92 -35.18 23.63
CA PRO A 280 -24.20 -34.92 24.24
C PRO A 280 -25.35 -35.23 23.26
N PRO A 281 -26.48 -35.78 23.75
CA PRO A 281 -27.57 -36.21 22.88
C PRO A 281 -28.11 -35.02 22.07
N PRO A 282 -28.46 -35.23 20.79
CA PRO A 282 -29.10 -34.20 19.99
C PRO A 282 -30.43 -33.81 20.62
N LYS A 283 -30.80 -32.53 20.52
CA LYS A 283 -32.06 -32.01 21.07
C LYS A 283 -33.30 -32.48 20.30
N SER A 284 -33.13 -32.89 19.05
CA SER A 284 -34.20 -33.43 18.20
C SER A 284 -34.02 -34.93 18.07
N VAL A 285 -35.09 -35.67 18.33
CA VAL A 285 -35.19 -37.13 18.23
C VAL A 285 -35.03 -37.58 16.76
N ASP A 286 -34.58 -38.82 16.57
CA ASP A 286 -34.23 -39.44 15.30
C ASP A 286 -35.27 -39.23 14.18
N VAL A 287 -34.92 -38.43 13.17
CA VAL A 287 -35.57 -38.56 11.85
C VAL A 287 -35.22 -39.95 11.36
N ALA A 288 -36.25 -40.80 11.28
CA ALA A 288 -36.12 -42.19 10.91
C ALA A 288 -35.34 -42.36 9.59
N ALA A 289 -34.70 -43.52 9.51
CA ALA A 289 -33.90 -44.02 8.41
C ALA A 289 -34.42 -43.67 7.02
N ASP A 290 -33.46 -43.39 6.14
CA ASP A 290 -33.50 -43.53 4.68
C ASP A 290 -33.26 -42.21 3.95
N ASN A 291 -31.99 -41.83 3.81
CA ASN A 291 -31.55 -41.02 2.67
C ASN A 291 -30.10 -41.38 2.32
N GLU A 292 -29.94 -42.52 1.63
CA GLU A 292 -28.71 -42.87 0.92
C GLU A 292 -28.58 -42.04 -0.36
N ALA A 293 -28.27 -40.76 -0.24
CA ALA A 293 -27.66 -39.99 -1.33
C ALA A 293 -27.17 -38.66 -0.77
N GLY A 294 -26.01 -38.20 -1.24
CA GLY A 294 -25.53 -36.84 -0.99
C GLY A 294 -26.35 -35.79 -1.75
N ASP A 295 -27.67 -35.80 -1.55
CA ASP A 295 -28.55 -34.77 -2.08
C ASP A 295 -28.57 -33.58 -1.14
N VAL A 296 -28.46 -32.40 -1.74
CA VAL A 296 -28.71 -31.13 -1.07
C VAL A 296 -30.13 -31.21 -0.51
N CYS A 297 -30.28 -31.22 0.81
CA CYS A 297 -31.58 -31.22 1.48
C CYS A 297 -32.29 -29.90 1.18
N TYR A 298 -33.03 -29.85 0.07
CA TYR A 298 -34.03 -28.80 -0.14
C TYR A 298 -35.20 -29.11 0.76
N VAL A 299 -35.35 -28.35 1.84
CA VAL A 299 -36.57 -28.39 2.65
C VAL A 299 -37.63 -27.62 1.91
N THR A 300 -38.68 -28.31 1.43
CA THR A 300 -39.81 -27.66 0.78
C THR A 300 -40.73 -27.02 1.82
N ARG A 301 -41.63 -26.12 1.38
CA ARG A 301 -42.63 -25.53 2.29
C ARG A 301 -43.60 -26.57 2.86
N GLU A 302 -43.79 -27.67 2.13
CA GLU A 302 -44.64 -28.77 2.56
C GLU A 302 -43.94 -29.57 3.67
N ASP A 303 -42.63 -29.81 3.54
CA ASP A 303 -41.83 -30.46 4.60
C ASP A 303 -41.79 -29.62 5.89
N LEU A 304 -41.73 -28.29 5.76
CA LEU A 304 -41.80 -27.38 6.92
C LEU A 304 -43.15 -27.47 7.64
N SER A 305 -44.27 -27.57 6.89
CA SER A 305 -45.60 -27.71 7.51
C SER A 305 -45.78 -29.05 8.22
N VAL A 306 -45.18 -30.13 7.71
CA VAL A 306 -45.22 -31.45 8.36
C VAL A 306 -44.41 -31.43 9.66
N LEU A 307 -43.20 -30.86 9.64
CA LEU A 307 -42.36 -30.68 10.83
C LEU A 307 -43.05 -29.83 11.91
N GLU A 308 -43.77 -28.76 11.52
CA GLU A 308 -44.54 -27.94 12.46
C GLU A 308 -45.71 -28.71 13.11
N GLU A 309 -46.36 -29.62 12.37
CA GLU A 309 -47.41 -30.47 12.94
C GLU A 309 -46.84 -31.58 13.85
N GLU A 310 -45.66 -32.10 13.55
CA GLU A 310 -44.95 -33.08 14.41
C GLU A 310 -44.51 -32.45 15.73
N ILE A 311 -43.90 -31.25 15.69
CA ILE A 311 -43.49 -30.52 16.90
C ILE A 311 -44.69 -30.24 17.82
N LYS A 312 -45.83 -29.82 17.26
CA LYS A 312 -47.04 -29.58 18.06
C LYS A 312 -47.56 -30.84 18.74
N LYS A 313 -47.52 -31.99 18.04
CA LYS A 313 -47.94 -33.27 18.63
C LYS A 313 -47.00 -33.72 19.75
N ASP A 314 -45.70 -33.48 19.60
CA ASP A 314 -44.72 -33.80 20.63
C ASP A 314 -44.89 -32.88 21.85
N GLU A 315 -45.12 -31.57 21.66
CA GLU A 315 -45.44 -30.62 22.73
C GLU A 315 -46.73 -31.01 23.48
N GLU A 316 -47.79 -31.39 22.75
CA GLU A 316 -49.05 -31.88 23.33
C GLU A 316 -48.85 -33.19 24.11
N ALA A 317 -47.99 -34.09 23.64
CA ALA A 317 -47.67 -35.35 24.32
C ALA A 317 -46.79 -35.17 25.58
N GLU A 318 -45.93 -34.15 25.60
CA GLU A 318 -45.16 -33.77 26.79
C GLU A 318 -46.07 -33.15 27.87
N GLU A 319 -47.03 -32.30 27.49
CA GLU A 319 -48.01 -31.71 28.40
C GLU A 319 -48.95 -32.75 29.04
N GLU A 320 -49.31 -33.82 28.31
CA GLU A 320 -50.13 -34.91 28.85
C GLU A 320 -49.36 -35.82 29.84
N ASN A 321 -48.02 -35.87 29.76
CA ASN A 321 -47.18 -36.67 30.66
C ASN A 321 -46.85 -35.94 31.99
N GLU A 322 -47.03 -34.62 32.06
CA GLU A 322 -46.93 -33.83 33.30
C GLU A 322 -48.26 -33.77 34.07
N GLY A 323 -48.81 -34.93 34.44
CA GLY A 323 -49.96 -35.03 35.34
C GLY A 323 -49.64 -34.66 36.80
N PRO A 324 -50.62 -34.20 37.61
CA PRO A 324 -50.39 -33.41 38.83
C PRO A 324 -49.73 -34.21 39.97
N GLN A 325 -48.64 -33.68 40.53
CA GLN A 325 -48.03 -34.16 41.78
C GLN A 325 -49.07 -34.17 42.92
N THR A 326 -49.52 -35.36 43.30
CA THR A 326 -50.36 -35.57 44.48
C THR A 326 -49.54 -35.29 45.75
N GLY A 327 -49.84 -34.17 46.42
CA GLY A 327 -49.32 -33.87 47.75
C GLY A 327 -49.91 -34.82 48.79
N CYS A 328 -49.08 -35.63 49.44
CA CYS A 328 -49.46 -36.35 50.64
C CYS A 328 -49.53 -35.37 51.82
N ALA A 329 -50.73 -35.17 52.35
CA ALA A 329 -50.95 -34.64 53.69
C ALA A 329 -50.87 -35.79 54.69
N ALA A 330 -50.15 -35.62 55.80
CA ALA A 330 -50.29 -36.43 56.99
C ALA A 330 -50.26 -35.53 58.23
N GLN A 331 -51.23 -35.83 59.11
CA GLN A 331 -51.58 -35.19 60.38
C GLN A 331 -50.53 -35.42 61.48
#